data_AF-A0A3S5X0D2-F1
#
_entry.id   AF-A0A3S5X0D2-F1
#
_cell.length_a   1.000
_cell.length_b   1.000
_cell.length_c   1.000
_cell.angle_alpha   90.00
_cell.angle_beta   90.00
_cell.angle_gamma   90.00
#
_symmetry.space_group_name_H-M   'P 1'
#
loop_
_entity.id
_entity.type
_entity.pdbx_description
1 polymer ?
#
loop_
_entity_poly.entity_id
_entity_poly.type
_entity_poly.pdbx_seq_one_letter_code
_entity_poly.pdbx_strand_id
1 'polypeptide(L)' 'MINRHDRLRRLEKAYAPHVLAGFRFIGHVEVAPDDARCGTHADIAIAGSPIGELLVYAATREGYVAQREALRRQFQLLEG' A
#
# COMPACT_ATOMS: atom_id res chain seq x y z
N MET A 1 16.02 10.00 -2.89
CA MET A 1 14.74 9.27 -3.03
C MET A 1 15.10 7.85 -3.44
N ILE A 2 14.78 6.83 -2.64
CA ILE A 2 15.05 5.43 -3.02
C ILE A 2 13.99 5.01 -4.02
N ASN A 3 14.37 4.58 -5.22
CA ASN A 3 13.45 4.09 -6.24
C ASN A 3 12.74 2.84 -5.71
N ARG A 4 11.41 2.74 -5.92
CA ARG A 4 10.58 1.58 -5.58
C ARG A 4 11.22 0.25 -5.99
N HIS A 5 11.83 0.22 -7.17
CA HIS A 5 12.49 -0.98 -7.70
C HIS A 5 13.71 -1.41 -6.88
N ASP A 6 14.49 -0.45 -6.37
CA ASP A 6 15.65 -0.74 -5.52
C ASP A 6 15.23 -1.20 -4.12
N ARG A 7 14.15 -0.62 -3.60
CA ARG A 7 13.56 -1.04 -2.32
C ARG A 7 13.05 -2.47 -2.40
N LEU A 8 12.33 -2.81 -3.47
CA LEU A 8 11.84 -4.17 -3.71
C LEU A 8 13.00 -5.17 -3.75
N ARG A 9 14.03 -4.92 -4.56
CA ARG A 9 15.22 -5.78 -4.64
C ARG A 9 15.91 -5.99 -3.29
N ARG A 10 16.00 -4.94 -2.46
CA ARG A 10 16.57 -5.06 -1.11
C ARG A 10 15.71 -5.93 -0.20
N LEU A 11 14.39 -5.80 -0.28
CA LEU A 11 13.45 -6.60 0.52
C LEU A 11 13.45 -8.07 0.09
N GLU A 12 13.46 -8.34 -1.21
CA GLU A 12 13.56 -9.70 -1.78
C GLU A 12 14.87 -10.40 -1.39
N LYS A 13 15.97 -9.65 -1.25
CA LYS A 13 17.23 -10.19 -0.74
C LYS A 13 17.20 -10.47 0.76
N ALA A 14 16.45 -9.68 1.53
CA ALA A 14 16.45 -9.73 2.99
C ALA A 14 15.44 -10.72 3.58
N TYR A 15 14.34 -11.01 2.87
CA TYR A 15 13.21 -11.76 3.41
C TYR A 15 12.72 -12.84 2.45
N ALA A 16 12.20 -13.93 3.01
CA ALA A 16 11.56 -14.99 2.24
C ALA A 16 10.21 -14.52 1.66
N PRO A 17 9.74 -15.08 0.53
CA PRO A 17 8.51 -14.65 -0.13
C PRO A 17 7.26 -14.63 0.76
N HIS A 18 7.10 -15.60 1.66
CA HIS A 18 5.95 -15.65 2.56
C HIS A 18 5.93 -14.53 3.61
N VAL A 19 7.11 -13.99 3.99
CA VAL A 19 7.21 -12.81 4.84
C VAL A 19 6.80 -11.56 4.06
N LEU A 20 7.26 -11.46 2.81
CA LEU A 20 6.95 -10.35 1.91
C LEU A 20 5.46 -10.29 1.53
N ALA A 21 4.74 -11.40 1.57
CA ALA A 21 3.29 -11.44 1.37
C ALA A 21 2.51 -10.59 2.38
N GLY A 22 3.08 -10.26 3.53
CA GLY A 22 2.51 -9.33 4.51
C GLY A 22 2.79 -7.84 4.24
N PHE A 23 3.61 -7.51 3.23
CA PHE A 23 4.00 -6.14 2.91
C PHE A 23 3.11 -5.58 1.80
N ARG A 24 2.85 -4.27 1.85
CA ARG A 24 2.16 -3.55 0.77
C ARG A 24 2.78 -2.19 0.51
N PHE A 25 2.95 -1.84 -0.76
CA PHE A 25 3.19 -0.45 -1.15
C PHE A 25 1.88 0.30 -1.06
N ILE A 26 1.82 1.34 -0.21
CA ILE A 26 0.58 2.10 -0.03
C ILE A 26 0.58 3.40 -0.83
N GLY A 27 -0.54 3.66 -1.50
CA GLY A 27 -0.79 4.88 -2.26
C GLY A 27 -2.09 5.57 -1.84
N HIS A 28 -2.12 6.88 -2.02
CA HIS A 28 -3.33 7.70 -1.87
C HIS A 28 -3.90 7.98 -3.26
N VAL A 29 -5.15 7.61 -3.48
CA VAL A 29 -5.94 8.03 -4.63
C VAL A 29 -6.95 9.07 -4.15
N GLU A 30 -6.80 10.30 -4.63
CA GLU A 30 -7.76 11.36 -4.34
C GLU A 30 -9.05 11.12 -5.14
N VAL A 31 -10.18 11.13 -4.45
CA VAL A 31 -11.51 10.96 -5.04
C VAL A 31 -12.44 12.02 -4.46
N ALA A 32 -13.52 12.34 -5.18
CA ALA A 32 -14.51 13.26 -4.67
C ALA A 32 -15.18 12.69 -3.40
N PRO A 33 -15.64 13.54 -2.46
CA PRO A 33 -16.29 13.09 -1.23
C PRO A 33 -17.54 12.22 -1.45
N ASP A 34 -18.23 12.42 -2.58
CA ASP A 34 -19.43 11.70 -3.01
C ASP A 34 -19.13 10.46 -3.88
N ASP A 35 -17.86 10.19 -4.20
CA ASP A 35 -17.46 8.96 -4.87
C ASP A 35 -17.74 7.75 -3.96
N ALA A 36 -18.39 6.73 -4.50
CA ALA A 36 -18.73 5.50 -3.76
C ALA A 36 -17.51 4.76 -3.19
N ARG A 37 -16.30 5.04 -3.69
CA ARG A 37 -15.05 4.47 -3.19
C ARG A 37 -14.43 5.31 -2.07
N CYS A 38 -14.89 6.54 -1.83
CA CYS A 38 -14.35 7.38 -0.77
C CYS A 38 -14.49 6.67 0.58
N GLY A 39 -13.39 6.53 1.33
CA GLY A 39 -13.39 5.78 2.59
C GLY A 39 -13.05 4.29 2.43
N THR A 40 -12.69 3.83 1.23
CA THR A 40 -12.34 2.43 0.96
C THR A 40 -10.88 2.26 0.55
N HIS A 41 -10.45 1.00 0.46
CA HIS A 41 -9.15 0.61 -0.07
C HIS A 41 -9.26 -0.59 -1.01
N ALA A 42 -8.28 -0.73 -1.91
CA ALA A 42 -8.11 -1.89 -2.78
C ALA A 42 -6.74 -2.54 -2.55
N ASP A 43 -6.72 -3.85 -2.33
CA ASP A 43 -5.49 -4.66 -2.35
C ASP A 43 -5.30 -5.23 -3.75
N ILE A 44 -4.20 -4.85 -4.39
CA ILE A 44 -3.86 -5.18 -5.76
C ILE A 44 -2.65 -6.10 -5.75
N ALA A 45 -2.86 -7.35 -6.14
CA ALA A 45 -1.78 -8.27 -6.41
C ALA A 45 -1.02 -7.85 -7.67
N ILE A 46 0.31 -7.84 -7.60
CA ILE A 46 1.17 -7.56 -8.75
C ILE A 46 1.72 -8.89 -9.27
N ALA A 47 1.45 -9.19 -10.53
CA ALA A 47 1.94 -10.41 -11.16
C ALA A 47 3.48 -10.46 -11.08
N GLY A 48 4.01 -11.57 -10.55
CA GLY A 48 5.45 -11.79 -10.41
C GLY A 48 6.12 -11.06 -9.25
N SER A 49 5.37 -10.35 -8.39
CA SER A 49 5.90 -9.71 -7.17
C SER A 49 5.29 -10.35 -5.92
N PRO A 50 6.10 -10.68 -4.90
CA PRO A 50 5.58 -11.15 -3.61
C PRO A 50 4.94 -10.01 -2.79
N ILE A 51 5.16 -8.74 -3.16
CA ILE A 51 4.62 -7.56 -2.50
C ILE A 51 3.56 -6.92 -3.41
N GLY A 52 2.33 -6.79 -2.89
CA GLY A 52 1.23 -6.11 -3.56
C GLY A 52 1.19 -4.59 -3.32
N GLU A 53 0.18 -3.94 -3.90
CA GLU A 53 -0.15 -2.54 -3.70
C GLU A 53 -1.45 -2.39 -2.90
N LEU A 54 -1.52 -1.35 -2.07
CA LEU A 54 -2.71 -0.98 -1.34
C LEU A 54 -3.07 0.45 -1.72
N LEU A 55 -4.18 0.63 -2.44
CA LEU A 55 -4.66 1.95 -2.82
C LEU A 55 -5.76 2.37 -1.85
N VAL A 56 -5.58 3.52 -1.21
CA VAL A 56 -6.59 4.12 -0.33
C VAL A 56 -7.26 5.27 -1.06
N TYR A 57 -8.58 5.18 -1.18
CA TYR A 57 -9.42 6.19 -1.80
C TYR A 57 -9.93 7.14 -0.72
N ALA A 58 -9.47 8.38 -0.76
CA ALA A 58 -9.86 9.39 0.22
C ALA A 58 -9.90 10.78 -0.40
N ALA A 59 -10.92 11.56 -0.03
CA ALA A 59 -11.05 12.95 -0.48
C ALA A 59 -10.05 13.91 0.18
N THR A 60 -9.47 13.53 1.32
CA THR A 60 -8.51 14.36 2.04
C THR A 60 -7.29 13.56 2.47
N ARG A 61 -6.20 14.28 2.73
CA ARG A 61 -4.97 13.69 3.25
C ARG A 61 -5.18 13.08 4.63
N GLU A 62 -5.97 13.72 5.48
CA GLU A 62 -6.30 13.22 6.82
C GLU A 62 -7.09 11.91 6.73
N GLY A 63 -8.06 11.82 5.82
CA GLY A 63 -8.82 10.60 5.56
C GLY A 63 -7.93 9.46 5.08
N TYR A 64 -6.97 9.75 4.20
CA TYR A 64 -5.94 8.80 3.79
C TYR A 64 -5.09 8.33 4.98
N VAL A 65 -4.59 9.25 5.80
CA VAL A 65 -3.76 8.91 6.97
C VAL A 65 -4.54 8.04 7.96
N ALA A 66 -5.79 8.38 8.26
CA ALA A 66 -6.61 7.60 9.17
C ALA A 66 -6.80 6.15 8.69
N GLN A 67 -7.11 5.95 7.41
CA GLN A 67 -7.21 4.62 6.82
C GLN A 67 -5.87 3.89 6.80
N ARG A 68 -4.77 4.56 6.43
CA ARG A 68 -3.42 3.99 6.45
C ARG A 68 -3.08 3.45 7.83
N GLU A 69 -3.31 4.21 8.88
CA GLU A 69 -2.99 3.78 10.25
C GLU A 69 -3.86 2.60 10.70
N ALA A 70 -5.12 2.52 10.28
CA ALA A 70 -5.96 1.35 10.50
C ALA A 70 -5.40 0.10 9.80
N LEU A 71 -4.88 0.25 8.58
CA LEU A 71 -4.35 -0.83 7.75
C LEU A 71 -2.97 -1.34 8.22
N ARG A 72 -2.21 -0.55 8.99
CA ARG A 72 -0.95 -1.00 9.63
C ARG A 72 -1.12 -2.20 10.58
N ARG A 73 -2.35 -2.45 11.05
CA ARG A 73 -2.65 -3.64 11.87
C ARG A 73 -2.66 -4.94 11.08
N GLN A 74 -2.83 -4.85 9.75
CA GLN A 74 -2.96 -6.00 8.86
C GLN A 74 -1.74 -6.17 7.95
N PHE A 75 -1.09 -5.07 7.58
CA PHE A 75 0.02 -5.07 6.62
C PHE A 75 1.20 -4.27 7.11
N GLN A 76 2.40 -4.70 6.71
CA GLN A 76 3.60 -3.87 6.79
C GLN A 76 3.62 -2.89 5.61
N LEU A 77 3.26 -1.64 5.88
CA LEU A 77 3.11 -0.62 4.85
C LEU A 77 4.45 0.02 4.46
N LEU A 78 4.66 0.12 3.15
CA LEU A 78 5.80 0.76 2.53
C LEU A 78 5.31 2.01 1.80
N GLU A 79 5.80 3.17 2.19
CA GLU A 79 5.56 4.39 1.41
C GLU A 79 6.33 4.31 0.08
N GLY A 80 5.64 4.65 -1.01
CA GLY A 80 6.19 4.70 -2.38
C GLY A 80 7.14 5.87 -2.60
#